data_AF-A0A3M5ZUZ1-F1
#
_entry.id   AF-A0A3M5ZUZ1-F1
#
_cell.length_a   1.000
_cell.length_b   1.000
_cell.length_c   1.000
_cell.angle_alpha   90.00
_cell.angle_beta   90.00
_cell.angle_gamma   90.00
#
_symmetry.space_group_name_H-M   'P 1'
#
loop_
_entity.id
_entity.type
_entity.pdbx_description
1 polymer ?
#
loop_
_entity_poly.entity_id
_entity_poly.type
_entity_poly.pdbx_seq_one_letter_code
_entity_poly.pdbx_strand_id
1 'polypeptide(L)'
;MLLLRSAELSRRTRERLEQSFPTAEEDKQQADSIVQRGRTRVRSGAGLHRLEILTHQSVERGCSSSKALSSSDDDVSSAESSEADIDAVFNYRIAALNNANASQSCMGLAIQWLRLRDEGEASYRMEALDLDHASDIQNQYENAAGSVSGPREQREAGRISARKTLLRSQDLQPVGEPSVFHADRQSTALQKIARDGSAHLISLCFENNGKRVRHAITASSSEGSVNLFDPNYGEFSTTLPELPSMFQNLMTRYGSRLNGHLQLESMARAAGISSTTVHKLWAANDLKPHLTRTFKLSNDPQFEEKFWDVIGLYLAPPDKALVLCCDEKSQVQALERTQPGLPLGIGHIQTKSHDYTRHGTVTLFAALDYLQGKLISSIERQHRHSRVAGVSQEDQ
;
A
#
# COMPACT_ATOMS: atom_id res chain seq x y z
N MET A 1 5.58 -21.37 -29.96
CA MET A 1 4.75 -22.56 -29.68
C MET A 1 5.44 -23.75 -30.33
N LEU A 2 6.13 -24.59 -29.56
CA LEU A 2 6.53 -25.96 -29.94
C LEU A 2 7.00 -26.68 -28.68
N LEU A 3 6.24 -27.73 -28.32
CA LEU A 3 6.46 -28.66 -27.22
C LEU A 3 7.34 -29.81 -27.71
N LEU A 4 8.49 -30.04 -27.08
CA LEU A 4 9.20 -31.33 -27.15
C LEU A 4 9.71 -31.71 -25.74
N ARG A 5 9.40 -32.95 -25.36
CA ARG A 5 9.55 -33.57 -24.03
C ARG A 5 10.99 -33.48 -23.49
N SER A 6 11.19 -32.83 -22.34
CA SER A 6 12.51 -32.60 -21.70
C SER A 6 12.70 -33.27 -20.32
N ALA A 7 11.79 -34.14 -19.88
CA ALA A 7 11.71 -34.63 -18.50
C ALA A 7 13.02 -35.24 -17.92
N GLU A 8 13.93 -35.73 -18.75
CA GLU A 8 15.18 -36.38 -18.32
C GLU A 8 16.40 -35.43 -18.26
N LEU A 9 16.36 -34.29 -18.97
CA LEU A 9 17.41 -33.25 -18.93
C LEU A 9 17.26 -32.31 -17.72
N SER A 10 16.04 -32.13 -17.22
CA SER A 10 15.72 -31.24 -16.10
C SER A 10 16.32 -31.72 -14.76
N ARG A 11 16.30 -33.03 -14.49
CA ARG A 11 16.71 -33.57 -13.18
C ARG A 11 18.21 -33.43 -12.88
N ARG A 12 19.07 -33.77 -13.84
CA ARG A 12 20.54 -33.66 -13.68
C ARG A 12 21.02 -32.20 -13.60
N THR A 13 20.29 -31.28 -14.22
CA THR A 13 20.62 -29.85 -14.21
C THR A 13 20.19 -29.21 -12.89
N ARG A 14 19.05 -29.63 -12.34
CA ARG A 14 18.55 -29.24 -11.01
C ARG A 14 19.47 -29.70 -9.88
N GLU A 15 19.90 -30.97 -9.89
CA GLU A 15 20.79 -31.53 -8.84
C GLU A 15 22.16 -30.81 -8.77
N ARG A 16 22.69 -30.29 -9.89
CA ARG A 16 23.96 -29.52 -9.91
C ARG A 16 23.82 -28.09 -9.39
N LEU A 17 22.65 -27.47 -9.57
CA LEU A 17 22.37 -26.11 -9.11
C LEU A 17 22.05 -26.06 -7.61
N GLU A 18 21.33 -27.06 -7.08
CA GLU A 18 21.03 -27.17 -5.65
C GLU A 18 22.29 -27.39 -4.78
N GLN A 19 23.34 -28.03 -5.32
CA GLN A 19 24.63 -28.19 -4.64
C GLN A 19 25.45 -26.90 -4.52
N SER A 20 25.04 -25.81 -5.20
CA SER A 20 25.82 -24.56 -5.28
C SER A 20 25.40 -23.49 -4.25
N PHE A 21 24.35 -23.70 -3.45
CA PHE A 21 23.81 -22.70 -2.50
C PHE A 21 23.49 -23.28 -1.10
N PRO A 22 24.49 -23.52 -0.22
CA PRO A 22 24.29 -24.12 1.10
C PRO A 22 23.97 -23.13 2.25
N THR A 23 24.04 -21.81 2.02
CA THR A 23 24.07 -20.79 3.10
C THR A 23 22.71 -20.40 3.69
N ALA A 24 21.59 -20.77 3.06
CA ALA A 24 20.27 -20.25 3.45
C ALA A 24 19.73 -20.81 4.79
N GLU A 25 20.13 -22.02 5.18
CA GLU A 25 19.55 -22.71 6.35
C GLU A 25 20.25 -22.30 7.67
N GLU A 26 21.54 -21.92 7.61
CA GLU A 26 22.29 -21.41 8.76
C GLU A 26 21.87 -19.97 9.12
N ASP A 27 21.62 -19.12 8.11
CA ASP A 27 21.14 -17.75 8.30
C ASP A 27 19.74 -17.71 8.96
N LYS A 28 18.90 -18.70 8.65
CA LYS A 28 17.55 -18.85 9.21
C LYS A 28 17.57 -19.19 10.71
N GLN A 29 18.46 -20.10 11.13
CA GLN A 29 18.60 -20.49 12.53
C GLN A 29 19.19 -19.36 13.40
N GLN A 30 20.07 -18.55 12.83
CA GLN A 30 20.67 -17.41 13.53
C GLN A 30 19.67 -16.26 13.72
N ALA A 31 18.77 -16.04 12.76
CA ALA A 31 17.67 -15.07 12.88
C ALA A 31 16.70 -15.42 14.03
N ASP A 32 16.32 -16.69 14.15
CA ASP A 32 15.39 -17.16 15.18
C ASP A 32 15.96 -17.02 16.61
N SER A 33 17.28 -17.23 16.78
CA SER A 33 17.97 -17.06 18.07
C SER A 33 17.98 -15.61 18.57
N ILE A 34 18.11 -14.64 17.65
CA ILE A 34 18.15 -13.20 17.97
C ILE A 34 16.75 -12.71 18.38
N VAL A 35 15.70 -13.20 17.72
CA VAL A 35 14.30 -12.87 18.03
C VAL A 35 13.91 -13.32 19.44
N GLN A 36 14.44 -14.45 19.93
CA GLN A 36 14.14 -14.90 21.29
C GLN A 36 14.82 -14.07 22.40
N ARG A 37 16.00 -13.50 22.16
CA ARG A 37 16.73 -12.71 23.18
C ARG A 37 16.18 -11.29 23.38
N GLY A 38 15.50 -10.73 22.38
CA GLY A 38 14.91 -9.38 22.45
C GLY A 38 13.64 -9.26 23.30
N ARG A 39 13.06 -10.38 23.76
CA ARG A 39 11.76 -10.43 24.44
C ARG A 39 11.72 -9.88 25.88
N THR A 40 12.84 -9.48 26.49
CA THR A 40 12.91 -9.20 27.95
C THR A 40 12.89 -7.73 28.40
N ARG A 41 12.73 -6.73 27.51
CA ARG A 41 12.55 -5.32 27.94
C ARG A 41 11.56 -4.56 27.07
N VAL A 42 10.29 -4.54 27.48
CA VAL A 42 9.23 -3.75 26.85
C VAL A 42 8.99 -2.48 27.68
N ARG A 43 9.30 -1.29 27.14
CA ARG A 43 8.65 -0.03 27.54
C ARG A 43 8.46 0.95 26.37
N SER A 44 7.19 1.34 26.21
CA SER A 44 6.56 2.48 25.50
C SER A 44 6.87 2.70 24.01
N GLY A 45 6.00 2.15 23.14
CA GLY A 45 5.93 2.44 21.70
C GLY A 45 4.97 3.59 21.34
N ALA A 46 5.00 4.03 20.07
CA ALA A 46 4.16 5.08 19.51
C ALA A 46 2.67 4.69 19.51
N GLY A 47 1.90 5.25 20.44
CA GLY A 47 0.46 5.05 20.54
C GLY A 47 -0.30 6.04 19.66
N LEU A 48 -1.55 5.67 19.31
CA LEU A 48 -2.56 6.64 18.86
C LEU A 48 -2.54 7.82 19.84
N HIS A 49 -2.45 9.05 19.33
CA HIS A 49 -2.42 10.23 20.19
C HIS A 49 -3.80 10.89 20.27
N ARG A 50 -4.52 10.94 19.15
CA ARG A 50 -5.79 11.66 19.02
C ARG A 50 -6.63 11.10 17.88
N LEU A 51 -7.94 11.09 18.05
CA LEU A 51 -8.92 10.89 17.00
C LEU A 51 -9.68 12.21 16.77
N GLU A 52 -9.98 12.50 15.52
CA GLU A 52 -10.90 13.58 15.21
C GLU A 52 -12.02 13.06 14.30
N ILE A 53 -13.27 13.28 14.71
CA ILE A 53 -14.45 12.72 14.06
C ILE A 53 -15.29 13.86 13.48
N LEU A 54 -15.45 13.86 12.16
CA LEU A 54 -16.39 14.69 11.42
C LEU A 54 -17.62 13.85 11.06
N THR A 55 -18.79 14.22 11.60
CA THR A 55 -20.06 13.54 11.30
C THR A 55 -20.64 14.07 9.99
N HIS A 56 -21.25 13.17 9.21
CA HIS A 56 -21.99 13.47 8.01
C HIS A 56 -23.46 13.08 8.17
N GLN A 57 -24.33 13.89 7.57
CA GLN A 57 -25.77 13.64 7.52
C GLN A 57 -26.03 12.51 6.53
N SER A 58 -26.75 11.46 6.97
CA SER A 58 -27.32 10.50 6.05
C SER A 58 -28.55 11.11 5.38
N VAL A 59 -28.77 10.85 4.09
CA VAL A 59 -29.99 11.30 3.40
C VAL A 59 -31.15 10.51 4.01
N GLU A 60 -31.96 11.15 4.85
CA GLU A 60 -33.03 10.48 5.60
C GLU A 60 -34.08 9.83 4.68
N ARG A 61 -34.36 8.56 4.92
CA ARG A 61 -35.74 8.05 4.92
C ARG A 61 -36.05 7.47 6.29
N GLY A 62 -36.70 8.28 7.14
CA GLY A 62 -37.69 7.80 8.10
C GLY A 62 -37.22 7.25 9.46
N CYS A 63 -37.27 8.13 10.46
CA CYS A 63 -37.91 7.95 11.77
C CYS A 63 -37.20 7.23 12.94
N SER A 64 -36.82 8.06 13.92
CA SER A 64 -37.10 8.01 15.37
C SER A 64 -36.79 6.76 16.21
N SER A 65 -35.83 6.91 17.14
CA SER A 65 -36.04 6.77 18.60
C SER A 65 -34.70 6.54 19.31
N SER A 66 -34.32 7.47 20.17
CA SER A 66 -33.18 7.42 21.09
C SER A 66 -33.31 6.32 22.15
N LYS A 67 -32.25 5.50 22.31
CA LYS A 67 -31.93 4.81 23.58
C LYS A 67 -30.48 5.09 23.95
N ALA A 68 -30.29 5.82 25.04
CA ALA A 68 -29.00 5.99 25.69
C ALA A 68 -28.62 4.68 26.40
N LEU A 69 -27.40 4.20 26.17
CA LEU A 69 -26.81 3.11 26.95
C LEU A 69 -26.45 3.65 28.34
N SER A 70 -26.95 2.96 29.36
CA SER A 70 -26.71 3.22 30.78
C SER A 70 -25.26 2.98 31.17
N SER A 71 -24.76 3.84 32.05
CA SER A 71 -23.46 3.76 32.71
C SER A 71 -23.41 2.61 33.72
N SER A 72 -22.48 1.69 33.52
CA SER A 72 -21.92 0.87 34.59
C SER A 72 -20.40 0.91 34.41
N ASP A 73 -19.75 1.66 35.30
CA ASP A 73 -18.31 1.69 35.47
C ASP A 73 -17.89 0.36 36.08
N ASP A 74 -17.34 -0.54 35.26
CA ASP A 74 -16.60 -1.70 35.75
C ASP A 74 -15.13 -1.58 35.32
N ASP A 75 -14.29 -1.56 36.34
CA ASP A 75 -12.82 -1.59 36.32
C ASP A 75 -12.29 -2.63 35.34
N VAL A 76 -11.64 -2.19 34.25
CA VAL A 76 -10.76 -3.06 33.47
C VAL A 76 -9.41 -3.12 34.19
N SER A 77 -9.36 -4.02 35.16
CA SER A 77 -8.14 -4.54 35.76
C SER A 77 -7.18 -5.05 34.67
N SER A 78 -5.89 -4.82 34.94
CA SER A 78 -4.73 -5.27 34.19
C SER A 78 -4.76 -6.77 33.92
N ALA A 79 -5.23 -7.16 32.73
CA ALA A 79 -5.05 -8.50 32.19
C ALA A 79 -3.64 -8.62 31.59
N GLU A 80 -2.90 -9.63 32.04
CA GLU A 80 -1.60 -10.01 31.53
C GLU A 80 -1.65 -10.20 30.01
N SER A 81 -0.67 -9.62 29.32
CA SER A 81 -0.55 -9.65 27.86
C SER A 81 -0.24 -11.06 27.36
N SER A 82 -1.27 -11.82 27.01
CA SER A 82 -1.11 -12.83 25.96
C SER A 82 -0.79 -12.10 24.65
N GLU A 83 0.09 -12.68 23.81
CA GLU A 83 0.48 -12.10 22.52
C GLU A 83 -0.78 -11.81 21.70
N ALA A 84 -1.22 -10.54 21.67
CA ALA A 84 -2.37 -10.13 20.89
C ALA A 84 -2.06 -10.42 19.42
N ASP A 85 -2.84 -11.32 18.82
CA ASP A 85 -2.77 -11.61 17.39
C ASP A 85 -3.00 -10.31 16.61
N ILE A 86 -1.92 -9.74 16.06
CA ILE A 86 -1.92 -8.47 15.33
C ILE A 86 -2.81 -8.55 14.09
N ASP A 87 -3.05 -9.77 13.58
CA ASP A 87 -3.89 -10.04 12.42
C ASP A 87 -5.35 -10.32 12.79
N ALA A 88 -5.71 -10.40 14.08
CA ALA A 88 -7.09 -10.62 14.53
C ALA A 88 -8.09 -9.56 14.04
N VAL A 89 -7.63 -8.35 13.67
CA VAL A 89 -8.49 -7.34 13.04
C VAL A 89 -9.06 -7.80 11.70
N PHE A 90 -8.38 -8.68 10.98
CA PHE A 90 -8.85 -9.16 9.68
C PHE A 90 -9.97 -10.19 9.77
N ASN A 91 -10.25 -10.74 10.95
CA ASN A 91 -11.44 -11.55 11.17
C ASN A 91 -12.73 -10.74 10.94
N TYR A 92 -12.65 -9.41 11.05
CA TYR A 92 -13.75 -8.49 10.78
C TYR A 92 -13.77 -7.96 9.34
N ARG A 93 -12.75 -8.29 8.52
CA ARG A 93 -12.63 -7.72 7.17
C ARG A 93 -13.57 -8.43 6.21
N ILE A 94 -14.46 -7.66 5.59
CA ILE A 94 -15.45 -8.16 4.63
C ILE A 94 -15.02 -7.97 3.18
N ALA A 95 -14.15 -6.99 2.89
CA ALA A 95 -13.58 -6.78 1.56
C ALA A 95 -12.18 -6.18 1.66
N ALA A 96 -11.26 -6.66 0.81
CA ALA A 96 -9.90 -6.12 0.73
C ALA A 96 -9.80 -5.11 -0.43
N LEU A 97 -9.02 -4.04 -0.22
CA LEU A 97 -8.71 -3.09 -1.28
C LEU A 97 -7.44 -3.50 -2.02
N ASN A 98 -7.54 -3.71 -3.33
CA ASN A 98 -6.37 -3.96 -4.19
C ASN A 98 -5.54 -2.68 -4.33
N ASN A 99 -4.20 -2.80 -4.28
CA ASN A 99 -3.28 -1.65 -4.29
C ASN A 99 -3.54 -0.62 -3.16
N ALA A 100 -3.98 -1.12 -2.00
CA ALA A 100 -4.38 -0.34 -0.83
C ALA A 100 -3.47 0.88 -0.56
N ASN A 101 -4.04 2.08 -0.75
CA ASN A 101 -3.46 3.38 -0.45
C ASN A 101 -2.00 3.59 -0.92
N ALA A 102 -1.60 2.96 -2.04
CA ALA A 102 -0.23 3.02 -2.54
C ALA A 102 0.24 4.46 -2.89
N SER A 103 -0.71 5.32 -3.30
CA SER A 103 -0.48 6.74 -3.61
C SER A 103 -0.63 7.67 -2.41
N GLN A 104 -0.83 7.15 -1.18
CA GLN A 104 -1.09 7.93 0.04
C GLN A 104 -2.35 8.81 -0.02
N SER A 105 -3.33 8.44 -0.85
CA SER A 105 -4.60 9.13 -1.08
C SER A 105 -5.71 8.79 -0.06
N CYS A 106 -5.35 8.56 1.21
CA CYS A 106 -6.28 8.08 2.24
C CYS A 106 -7.53 8.98 2.40
N MET A 107 -7.39 10.30 2.30
CA MET A 107 -8.53 11.23 2.39
C MET A 107 -9.48 11.06 1.21
N GLY A 108 -8.94 10.95 0.00
CA GLY A 108 -9.74 10.78 -1.20
C GLY A 108 -10.51 9.46 -1.22
N LEU A 109 -9.84 8.37 -0.85
CA LEU A 109 -10.46 7.04 -0.77
C LEU A 109 -11.55 6.99 0.30
N ALA A 110 -11.29 7.57 1.47
CA ALA A 110 -12.29 7.70 2.53
C ALA A 110 -13.55 8.46 2.06
N ILE A 111 -13.37 9.58 1.35
CA ILE A 111 -14.49 10.39 0.87
C ILE A 111 -15.29 9.67 -0.23
N GLN A 112 -14.63 8.99 -1.16
CA GLN A 112 -15.33 8.16 -2.16
C GLN A 112 -16.12 7.04 -1.50
N TRP A 113 -15.53 6.34 -0.53
CA TRP A 113 -16.23 5.28 0.21
C TRP A 113 -17.48 5.81 0.92
N LEU A 114 -17.41 7.01 1.55
CA LEU A 114 -18.59 7.61 2.19
C LEU A 114 -19.76 7.83 1.23
N ARG A 115 -19.49 8.08 -0.06
CA ARG A 115 -20.53 8.23 -1.08
C ARG A 115 -21.12 6.88 -1.51
N LEU A 116 -20.28 5.84 -1.49
CA LEU A 116 -20.63 4.49 -1.92
C LEU A 116 -21.14 3.61 -0.77
N ARG A 117 -21.10 4.06 0.48
CA ARG A 117 -21.33 3.23 1.68
C ARG A 117 -22.65 2.43 1.67
N ASP A 118 -23.67 2.97 1.01
CA ASP A 118 -25.02 2.40 0.91
C ASP A 118 -25.23 1.64 -0.42
N GLU A 119 -24.20 1.56 -1.26
CA GLU A 119 -24.23 0.94 -2.59
C GLU A 119 -23.65 -0.48 -2.56
N GLY A 120 -24.43 -1.44 -3.06
CA GLY A 120 -23.99 -2.80 -3.36
C GLY A 120 -23.35 -3.57 -2.19
N GLU A 121 -22.59 -4.61 -2.54
CA GLU A 121 -21.78 -5.38 -1.59
C GLU A 121 -20.42 -4.71 -1.35
N ALA A 122 -19.74 -5.08 -0.26
CA ALA A 122 -18.45 -4.51 0.11
C ALA A 122 -17.37 -4.72 -0.98
N SER A 123 -17.40 -5.86 -1.66
CA SER A 123 -16.52 -6.16 -2.81
C SER A 123 -16.72 -5.16 -3.94
N TYR A 124 -17.97 -4.90 -4.32
CA TYR A 124 -18.32 -3.91 -5.34
C TYR A 124 -17.83 -2.51 -4.96
N ARG A 125 -18.00 -2.11 -3.69
CA ARG A 125 -17.47 -0.82 -3.21
C ARG A 125 -15.96 -0.73 -3.38
N MET A 126 -15.21 -1.79 -3.07
CA MET A 126 -13.75 -1.78 -3.24
C MET A 126 -13.32 -1.67 -4.70
N GLU A 127 -14.05 -2.29 -5.63
CA GLU A 127 -13.79 -2.20 -7.07
C GLU A 127 -14.21 -0.84 -7.67
N ALA A 128 -15.24 -0.21 -7.11
CA ALA A 128 -15.75 1.08 -7.54
C ALA A 128 -14.90 2.28 -7.08
N LEU A 129 -13.92 2.07 -6.19
CA LEU A 129 -12.99 3.13 -5.79
C LEU A 129 -12.00 3.46 -6.92
N ASP A 130 -12.01 4.72 -7.33
CA ASP A 130 -11.10 5.25 -8.35
C ASP A 130 -9.86 5.85 -7.67
N LEU A 131 -8.72 5.16 -7.82
CA LEU A 131 -7.44 5.55 -7.22
C LEU A 131 -6.88 6.88 -7.76
N ASP A 132 -7.11 7.17 -9.05
CA ASP A 132 -6.64 8.41 -9.67
C ASP A 132 -7.48 9.59 -9.19
N HIS A 133 -8.81 9.43 -9.21
CA HIS A 133 -9.71 10.45 -8.68
C HIS A 133 -9.51 10.67 -7.17
N ALA A 134 -9.21 9.61 -6.40
CA ALA A 134 -8.91 9.73 -4.98
C ALA A 134 -7.61 10.54 -4.76
N SER A 135 -6.63 10.38 -5.64
CA SER A 135 -5.39 11.16 -5.59
C SER A 135 -5.63 12.64 -5.90
N ASP A 136 -6.55 12.95 -6.83
CA ASP A 136 -6.96 14.34 -7.08
C ASP A 136 -7.64 14.98 -5.85
N ILE A 137 -8.56 14.25 -5.21
CA ILE A 137 -9.21 14.70 -3.97
C ILE A 137 -8.18 14.91 -2.84
N GLN A 138 -7.21 14.01 -2.72
CA GLN A 138 -6.11 14.14 -1.76
C GLN A 138 -5.27 15.40 -2.01
N ASN A 139 -4.90 15.67 -3.27
CA ASN A 139 -4.14 16.86 -3.63
C ASN A 139 -4.92 18.15 -3.33
N GLN A 140 -6.22 18.17 -3.59
CA GLN A 140 -7.09 19.30 -3.21
C GLN A 140 -7.10 19.53 -1.70
N TYR A 141 -7.19 18.46 -0.90
CA TYR A 141 -7.08 18.53 0.55
C TYR A 141 -5.74 19.12 1.00
N GLU A 142 -4.63 18.61 0.48
CA GLU A 142 -3.28 19.03 0.88
C GLU A 142 -3.00 20.49 0.52
N ASN A 143 -3.42 20.92 -0.66
CA ASN A 143 -3.32 22.32 -1.09
C ASN A 143 -4.14 23.24 -0.18
N ALA A 144 -5.38 22.87 0.13
CA ALA A 144 -6.24 23.66 1.02
C ALA A 144 -5.74 23.67 2.47
N ALA A 145 -5.20 22.55 2.96
CA ALA A 145 -4.63 22.44 4.29
C ALA A 145 -3.27 23.15 4.43
N GLY A 146 -2.50 23.22 3.33
CA GLY A 146 -1.18 23.84 3.26
C GLY A 146 -1.21 25.36 3.07
N SER A 147 -2.30 25.93 2.54
CA SER A 147 -2.42 27.38 2.35
C SER A 147 -2.51 28.15 3.67
N VAL A 148 -2.91 27.50 4.77
CA VAL A 148 -3.04 28.12 6.09
C VAL A 148 -1.72 28.05 6.85
N SER A 149 -1.01 29.18 6.88
CA SER A 149 0.19 29.40 7.70
C SER A 149 -0.17 30.10 9.02
N GLY A 150 0.56 29.83 10.10
CA GLY A 150 0.31 30.44 11.40
C GLY A 150 0.56 29.50 12.59
N PRO A 151 0.17 29.90 13.82
CA PRO A 151 0.22 29.07 15.01
C PRO A 151 -0.55 27.76 14.86
N ARG A 152 -0.23 26.79 15.73
CA ARG A 152 -0.77 25.42 15.65
C ARG A 152 -2.29 25.37 15.55
N GLU A 153 -3.00 26.18 16.34
CA GLU A 153 -4.46 26.22 16.37
C GLU A 153 -5.05 26.67 15.05
N GLN A 154 -4.49 27.71 14.42
CA GLN A 154 -4.92 28.19 13.11
C GLN A 154 -4.70 27.14 12.02
N ARG A 155 -3.57 26.42 12.05
CA ARG A 155 -3.29 25.33 11.10
C ARG A 155 -4.21 24.13 11.29
N GLU A 156 -4.71 23.88 12.49
CA GLU A 156 -5.70 22.82 12.76
C GLU A 156 -7.09 23.26 12.29
N ALA A 157 -7.50 24.49 12.59
CA ALA A 157 -8.73 25.08 12.08
C ALA A 157 -8.76 25.11 10.54
N GLY A 158 -7.63 25.43 9.90
CA GLY A 158 -7.46 25.36 8.44
C GLY A 158 -7.70 23.96 7.88
N ARG A 159 -7.18 22.92 8.53
CA ARG A 159 -7.40 21.51 8.14
C ARG A 159 -8.85 21.05 8.33
N ILE A 160 -9.49 21.51 9.41
CA ILE A 160 -10.92 21.26 9.65
C ILE A 160 -11.74 21.92 8.53
N SER A 161 -11.46 23.18 8.22
CA SER A 161 -12.11 23.92 7.14
C SER A 161 -11.93 23.22 5.79
N ALA A 162 -10.69 22.82 5.46
CA ALA A 162 -10.37 22.12 4.22
C ALA A 162 -11.19 20.83 4.06
N ARG A 163 -11.30 20.01 5.10
CA ARG A 163 -12.14 18.80 5.07
C ARG A 163 -13.62 19.12 4.89
N LYS A 164 -14.18 20.08 5.65
CA LYS A 164 -15.60 20.47 5.51
C LYS A 164 -15.91 20.94 4.09
N THR A 165 -15.02 21.75 3.50
CA THR A 165 -15.15 22.23 2.11
C THR A 165 -15.08 21.09 1.12
N LEU A 166 -14.11 20.18 1.29
CA LEU A 166 -13.93 19.03 0.41
C LEU A 166 -15.13 18.09 0.44
N LEU A 167 -15.67 17.81 1.63
CA LEU A 167 -16.86 16.99 1.79
C LEU A 167 -18.07 17.61 1.08
N ARG A 168 -18.28 18.92 1.22
CA ARG A 168 -19.35 19.64 0.49
C ARG A 168 -19.17 19.60 -1.02
N SER A 169 -17.93 19.65 -1.51
CA SER A 169 -17.63 19.53 -2.95
C SER A 169 -17.92 18.14 -3.52
N GLN A 170 -18.09 17.15 -2.64
CA GLN A 170 -18.37 15.75 -2.96
C GLN A 170 -19.81 15.36 -2.59
N ASP A 171 -20.70 16.35 -2.51
CA ASP A 171 -22.12 16.21 -2.15
C ASP A 171 -22.38 15.59 -0.77
N LEU A 172 -21.39 15.60 0.13
CA LEU A 172 -21.52 15.16 1.51
C LEU A 172 -21.75 16.36 2.43
N GLN A 173 -22.73 16.28 3.33
CA GLN A 173 -23.07 17.35 4.25
C GLN A 173 -22.48 17.09 5.65
N PRO A 174 -21.38 17.76 6.05
CA PRO A 174 -20.85 17.65 7.41
C PRO A 174 -21.81 18.31 8.42
N VAL A 175 -22.07 17.61 9.54
CA VAL A 175 -22.98 18.02 10.61
C VAL A 175 -22.20 18.44 11.84
N GLY A 176 -22.39 19.69 12.26
CA GLY A 176 -21.82 20.23 13.49
C GLY A 176 -20.30 20.47 13.44
N GLU A 177 -19.71 20.63 14.62
CA GLU A 177 -18.27 20.79 14.77
C GLU A 177 -17.57 19.43 14.96
N PRO A 178 -16.31 19.29 14.49
CA PRO A 178 -15.53 18.08 14.69
C PRO A 178 -15.40 17.77 16.18
N SER A 179 -15.62 16.51 16.53
CA SER A 179 -15.39 16.02 17.89
C SER A 179 -13.97 15.47 17.98
N VAL A 180 -13.15 16.07 18.86
CA VAL A 180 -11.76 15.66 19.07
C VAL A 180 -11.68 14.80 20.33
N PHE A 181 -11.18 13.58 20.20
CA PHE A 181 -10.98 12.64 21.30
C PHE A 181 -9.50 12.34 21.48
N HIS A 182 -9.03 12.32 22.71
CA HIS A 182 -7.69 11.84 23.04
C HIS A 182 -7.71 10.30 23.18
N ALA A 183 -6.55 9.67 23.07
CA ALA A 183 -6.46 8.21 23.02
C ALA A 183 -6.85 7.50 24.34
N ASP A 184 -6.93 8.23 25.44
CA ASP A 184 -7.48 7.81 26.74
C ASP A 184 -9.03 7.79 26.75
N ARG A 185 -9.69 8.43 25.77
CA ARG A 185 -11.15 8.54 25.65
C ARG A 185 -11.72 7.80 24.44
N GLN A 186 -11.12 6.66 24.10
CA GLN A 186 -11.55 5.84 22.95
C GLN A 186 -13.01 5.37 23.08
N SER A 187 -13.46 5.01 24.29
CA SER A 187 -14.84 4.58 24.54
C SER A 187 -15.88 5.62 24.10
N THR A 188 -15.68 6.90 24.41
CA THR A 188 -16.59 7.98 24.00
C THR A 188 -16.58 8.21 22.48
N ALA A 189 -15.40 8.06 21.86
CA ALA A 189 -15.27 8.16 20.41
C ALA A 189 -16.06 7.03 19.70
N LEU A 190 -15.93 5.80 20.20
CA LEU A 190 -16.64 4.63 19.68
C LEU A 190 -18.15 4.73 19.89
N GLN A 191 -18.61 5.24 21.04
CA GLN A 191 -20.04 5.51 21.26
C GLN A 191 -20.60 6.52 20.25
N LYS A 192 -19.80 7.51 19.82
CA LYS A 192 -20.22 8.46 18.78
C LYS A 192 -20.34 7.75 17.43
N ILE A 193 -19.35 6.90 17.08
CA ILE A 193 -19.33 6.12 15.84
C ILE A 193 -20.49 5.12 15.79
N ALA A 194 -20.84 4.54 16.94
CA ALA A 194 -21.90 3.55 17.10
C ALA A 194 -23.31 4.12 16.93
N ARG A 195 -23.50 5.45 16.85
CA ARG A 195 -24.84 6.04 16.74
C ARG A 195 -25.51 5.59 15.45
N ASP A 196 -26.70 5.01 15.57
CA ASP A 196 -27.44 4.51 14.43
C ASP A 196 -27.74 5.62 13.41
N GLY A 197 -27.66 5.27 12.12
CA GLY A 197 -27.84 6.21 11.01
C GLY A 197 -26.73 7.25 10.86
N SER A 198 -25.56 7.03 11.48
CA SER A 198 -24.44 7.97 11.40
C SER A 198 -23.37 7.51 10.42
N ALA A 199 -22.75 8.48 9.74
CA ALA A 199 -21.56 8.27 8.92
C ALA A 199 -20.49 9.29 9.32
N HIS A 200 -19.25 8.85 9.38
CA HIS A 200 -18.15 9.63 9.93
C HIS A 200 -16.91 9.55 9.05
N LEU A 201 -16.30 10.71 8.83
CA LEU A 201 -14.91 10.83 8.43
C LEU A 201 -14.05 10.95 9.69
N ILE A 202 -13.12 10.02 9.89
CA ILE A 202 -12.30 9.93 11.09
C ILE A 202 -10.84 10.17 10.70
N SER A 203 -10.21 11.16 11.32
CA SER A 203 -8.78 11.43 11.18
C SER A 203 -8.02 10.89 12.38
N LEU A 204 -7.30 9.79 12.18
CA LEU A 204 -6.39 9.22 13.16
C LEU A 204 -5.11 10.06 13.18
N CYS A 205 -4.72 10.55 14.35
CA CYS A 205 -3.50 11.32 14.55
C CYS A 205 -2.51 10.51 15.39
N PHE A 206 -1.37 10.20 14.79
CA PHE A 206 -0.27 9.50 15.41
C PHE A 206 0.88 10.46 15.67
N GLU A 207 1.55 10.31 16.80
CA GLU A 207 2.71 11.11 17.16
C GLU A 207 3.98 10.25 17.08
N ASN A 208 4.92 10.63 16.22
CA ASN A 208 6.18 9.93 16.02
C ASN A 208 7.32 10.96 16.01
N ASN A 209 8.18 10.94 17.04
CA ASN A 209 9.36 11.79 17.17
C ASN A 209 9.06 13.29 16.95
N GLY A 210 7.96 13.80 17.53
CA GLY A 210 7.53 15.19 17.39
C GLY A 210 6.86 15.54 16.05
N LYS A 211 6.81 14.62 15.08
CA LYS A 211 6.03 14.74 13.85
C LYS A 211 4.67 14.06 14.02
N ARG A 212 3.61 14.73 13.56
CA ARG A 212 2.24 14.17 13.57
C ARG A 212 1.92 13.60 12.20
N VAL A 213 1.71 12.29 12.14
CA VAL A 213 1.20 11.61 10.95
C VAL A 213 -0.31 11.50 11.09
N ARG A 214 -1.04 11.79 10.01
CA ARG A 214 -2.50 11.65 9.99
C ARG A 214 -2.89 10.60 8.97
N HIS A 215 -3.91 9.82 9.31
CA HIS A 215 -4.52 8.83 8.43
C HIS A 215 -6.04 9.00 8.46
N ALA A 216 -6.68 9.03 7.30
CA ALA A 216 -8.13 9.13 7.20
C ALA A 216 -8.75 7.74 7.05
N ILE A 217 -9.76 7.45 7.87
CA ILE A 217 -10.62 6.28 7.77
C ILE A 217 -12.08 6.74 7.86
N THR A 218 -13.02 5.85 7.58
CA THR A 218 -14.46 6.15 7.66
C THR A 218 -15.20 5.08 8.42
N ALA A 219 -16.31 5.46 9.03
CA ALA A 219 -17.21 4.52 9.66
C ALA A 219 -18.66 4.92 9.41
N SER A 220 -19.53 3.94 9.22
CA SER A 220 -20.98 4.11 9.20
C SER A 220 -21.64 3.09 10.11
N SER A 221 -22.64 3.52 10.87
CA SER A 221 -23.42 2.65 11.76
C SER A 221 -24.86 2.61 11.27
N SER A 222 -25.38 1.40 11.09
CA SER A 222 -26.72 1.11 10.60
C SER A 222 -27.21 -0.21 11.17
N GLU A 223 -28.45 -0.22 11.69
CA GLU A 223 -29.16 -1.44 12.09
C GLU A 223 -28.39 -2.32 13.09
N GLY A 224 -27.62 -1.68 13.99
CA GLY A 224 -26.82 -2.38 15.00
C GLY A 224 -25.49 -2.97 14.50
N SER A 225 -25.14 -2.72 13.23
CA SER A 225 -23.84 -3.03 12.64
C SER A 225 -23.03 -1.76 12.39
N VAL A 226 -21.70 -1.89 12.43
CA VAL A 226 -20.77 -0.80 12.14
C VAL A 226 -19.84 -1.26 11.03
N ASN A 227 -19.90 -0.57 9.90
CA ASN A 227 -18.95 -0.74 8.80
C ASN A 227 -17.85 0.30 8.94
N LEU A 228 -16.60 -0.14 8.88
CA LEU A 228 -15.42 0.71 8.92
C LEU A 228 -14.62 0.49 7.66
N PHE A 229 -14.25 1.56 6.97
CA PHE A 229 -13.36 1.49 5.83
C PHE A 229 -12.03 2.15 6.15
N ASP A 230 -10.96 1.39 5.93
CA ASP A 230 -9.59 1.85 6.05
C ASP A 230 -8.90 1.72 4.69
N PRO A 231 -8.45 2.83 4.07
CA PRO A 231 -7.74 2.81 2.80
C PRO A 231 -6.53 1.87 2.75
N ASN A 232 -5.91 1.56 3.89
CA ASN A 232 -4.75 0.66 3.95
C ASN A 232 -5.14 -0.83 3.94
N TYR A 233 -6.39 -1.19 4.23
CA TYR A 233 -6.78 -2.57 4.51
C TYR A 233 -8.07 -3.04 3.84
N GLY A 234 -8.96 -2.12 3.47
CA GLY A 234 -10.28 -2.38 2.92
C GLY A 234 -11.40 -2.12 3.93
N GLU A 235 -12.51 -2.82 3.74
CA GLU A 235 -13.73 -2.63 4.51
C GLU A 235 -13.90 -3.75 5.55
N PHE A 236 -14.33 -3.34 6.75
CA PHE A 236 -14.58 -4.17 7.91
C PHE A 236 -16.04 -4.01 8.34
N SER A 237 -16.62 -5.07 8.90
CA SER A 237 -17.94 -5.03 9.54
C SER A 237 -17.86 -5.67 10.92
N THR A 238 -18.55 -5.08 11.89
CA THR A 238 -18.62 -5.60 13.25
C THR A 238 -19.93 -5.22 13.92
N THR A 239 -20.25 -5.89 15.02
CA THR A 239 -21.39 -5.57 15.88
C THR A 239 -21.01 -4.53 16.92
N LEU A 240 -21.99 -3.83 17.49
CA LEU A 240 -21.74 -2.83 18.55
C LEU A 240 -20.93 -3.37 19.75
N PRO A 241 -21.15 -4.60 20.26
CA PRO A 241 -20.35 -5.16 21.36
C PRO A 241 -18.90 -5.47 20.97
N GLU A 242 -18.63 -5.81 19.71
CA GLU A 242 -17.30 -6.20 19.22
C GLU A 242 -16.47 -5.01 18.70
N LEU A 243 -17.13 -3.87 18.42
CA LEU A 243 -16.49 -2.65 17.93
C LEU A 243 -15.26 -2.22 18.76
N PRO A 244 -15.29 -2.20 20.11
CA PRO A 244 -14.09 -1.85 20.89
C PRO A 244 -12.92 -2.77 20.63
N SER A 245 -13.15 -4.08 20.56
CA SER A 245 -12.12 -5.09 20.31
C SER A 245 -11.56 -4.96 18.89
N MET A 246 -12.42 -4.81 17.88
CA MET A 246 -11.99 -4.58 16.50
C MET A 246 -11.14 -3.30 16.38
N PHE A 247 -11.61 -2.20 16.98
CA PHE A 247 -10.91 -0.93 16.92
C PHE A 247 -9.56 -0.98 17.65
N GLN A 248 -9.51 -1.62 18.83
CA GLN A 248 -8.27 -1.84 19.56
C GLN A 248 -7.27 -2.66 18.73
N ASN A 249 -7.71 -3.73 18.07
CA ASN A 249 -6.86 -4.53 17.20
C ASN A 249 -6.32 -3.72 16.02
N LEU A 250 -7.16 -2.87 15.41
CA LEU A 250 -6.74 -1.94 14.36
C LEU A 250 -5.68 -0.94 14.87
N MET A 251 -5.89 -0.38 16.07
CA MET A 251 -4.94 0.58 16.66
C MET A 251 -3.63 -0.08 17.06
N THR A 252 -3.68 -1.30 17.62
CA THR A 252 -2.49 -2.12 17.88
C THR A 252 -1.72 -2.38 16.59
N ARG A 253 -2.41 -2.71 15.49
CA ARG A 253 -1.80 -2.88 14.17
C ARG A 253 -1.12 -1.60 13.69
N TYR A 254 -1.74 -0.43 13.87
CA TYR A 254 -1.10 0.86 13.56
C TYR A 254 0.09 1.16 14.46
N GLY A 255 0.03 0.86 15.76
CA GLY A 255 1.17 0.98 16.67
C GLY A 255 2.35 0.09 16.24
N SER A 256 2.05 -1.09 15.72
CA SER A 256 3.05 -2.02 15.18
C SER A 256 3.59 -1.63 13.79
N ARG A 257 2.76 -1.08 12.89
CA ARG A 257 3.09 -0.76 11.49
C ARG A 257 3.40 0.71 11.17
N LEU A 258 3.07 1.68 12.03
CA LEU A 258 3.62 3.05 11.91
C LEU A 258 5.10 3.09 12.33
N ASN A 259 5.58 1.99 12.92
CA ASN A 259 6.99 1.62 13.00
C ASN A 259 7.50 0.91 11.72
N GLY A 260 6.68 0.81 10.67
CA GLY A 260 6.78 -0.14 9.55
C GLY A 260 7.06 0.44 8.17
N HIS A 261 7.60 1.66 8.06
CA HIS A 261 8.80 1.72 7.22
C HIS A 261 9.90 1.17 8.12
N LEU A 262 10.68 0.21 7.62
CA LEU A 262 11.94 -0.21 8.25
C LEU A 262 12.92 0.97 8.25
N GLN A 263 12.63 2.00 9.04
CA GLN A 263 13.49 3.14 9.29
C GLN A 263 14.45 2.73 10.38
N LEU A 264 15.70 3.17 10.23
CA LEU A 264 16.79 2.87 11.13
C LEU A 264 16.44 3.10 12.61
N GLU A 265 15.71 4.18 12.89
CA GLU A 265 15.27 4.57 14.24
C GLU A 265 14.16 3.69 14.81
N SER A 266 13.29 3.13 13.97
CA SER A 266 12.22 2.23 14.41
C SER A 266 12.80 0.89 14.87
N MET A 267 13.76 0.35 14.11
CA MET A 267 14.44 -0.90 14.45
C MET A 267 15.35 -0.74 15.68
N ALA A 268 16.03 0.41 15.79
CA ALA A 268 16.86 0.75 16.94
C ALA A 268 16.05 0.74 18.24
N ARG A 269 14.85 1.32 18.21
CA ARG A 269 13.93 1.35 19.34
C ARG A 269 13.34 -0.01 19.66
N ALA A 270 12.91 -0.77 18.66
CA ALA A 270 12.37 -2.12 18.85
C ALA A 270 13.41 -3.07 19.48
N ALA A 271 14.67 -2.96 19.07
CA ALA A 271 15.76 -3.81 19.57
C ALA A 271 16.50 -3.22 20.78
N GLY A 272 16.16 -2.01 21.23
CA GLY A 272 16.83 -1.35 22.36
C GLY A 272 18.31 -1.03 22.14
N ILE A 273 18.72 -0.84 20.88
CA ILE A 273 20.11 -0.57 20.47
C ILE A 273 20.23 0.78 19.75
N SER A 274 21.45 1.29 19.59
CA SER A 274 21.65 2.55 18.86
C SER A 274 21.33 2.42 17.37
N SER A 275 20.86 3.50 16.75
CA SER A 275 20.63 3.57 15.29
C SER A 275 21.91 3.26 14.51
N THR A 276 23.07 3.67 15.03
CA THR A 276 24.39 3.35 14.47
C THR A 276 24.67 1.85 14.50
N THR A 277 24.24 1.15 15.56
CA THR A 277 24.37 -0.31 15.69
C THR A 277 23.47 -1.02 14.68
N VAL A 278 22.22 -0.57 14.52
CA VAL A 278 21.32 -1.10 13.49
C VAL A 278 21.90 -0.90 12.09
N HIS A 279 22.49 0.27 11.82
CA HIS A 279 23.05 0.57 10.51
C HIS A 279 24.22 -0.34 10.19
N LYS A 280 25.09 -0.58 11.17
CA LYS A 280 26.20 -1.54 11.05
C LYS A 280 25.70 -2.96 10.82
N LEU A 281 24.65 -3.39 11.53
CA LEU A 281 24.05 -4.71 11.34
C LEU A 281 23.41 -4.84 9.96
N TRP A 282 22.68 -3.84 9.49
CA TRP A 282 22.10 -3.85 8.15
C TRP A 282 23.16 -3.87 7.07
N ALA A 283 24.20 -3.05 7.19
CA ALA A 283 25.33 -3.06 6.27
C ALA A 283 26.08 -4.40 6.27
N ALA A 284 26.26 -5.02 7.43
CA ALA A 284 26.92 -6.32 7.56
C ALA A 284 26.11 -7.48 6.95
N ASN A 285 24.77 -7.36 6.90
CA ASN A 285 23.86 -8.38 6.39
C ASN A 285 23.24 -8.01 5.02
N ASP A 286 23.81 -7.01 4.34
CA ASP A 286 23.32 -6.43 3.08
C ASP A 286 21.81 -6.07 3.05
N LEU A 287 21.24 -5.73 4.21
CA LEU A 287 19.84 -5.34 4.32
C LEU A 287 19.66 -3.91 3.83
N LYS A 288 18.84 -3.76 2.78
CA LYS A 288 18.54 -2.47 2.13
C LYS A 288 17.04 -2.13 2.24
N PRO A 289 16.54 -1.75 3.43
CA PRO A 289 15.11 -1.51 3.65
C PRO A 289 14.51 -0.33 2.86
N HIS A 290 15.36 0.52 2.28
CA HIS A 290 14.95 1.58 1.36
C HIS A 290 14.73 1.08 -0.08
N LEU A 291 15.08 -0.18 -0.37
CA LEU A 291 14.83 -0.81 -1.67
C LEU A 291 13.60 -1.70 -1.57
N THR A 292 12.56 -1.34 -2.32
CA THR A 292 11.41 -2.22 -2.56
C THR A 292 11.59 -2.84 -3.94
N ARG A 293 11.52 -4.17 -4.02
CA ARG A 293 11.51 -4.90 -5.29
C ARG A 293 10.13 -5.48 -5.48
N THR A 294 9.52 -5.18 -6.62
CA THR A 294 8.30 -5.85 -7.07
C THR A 294 8.71 -7.11 -7.84
N PHE A 295 8.12 -8.25 -7.53
CA PHE A 295 8.26 -9.47 -8.34
C PHE A 295 6.90 -9.84 -8.93
N LYS A 296 6.92 -10.37 -10.14
CA LYS A 296 5.73 -10.93 -10.79
C LYS A 296 5.89 -12.44 -10.78
N LEU A 297 5.12 -13.13 -9.93
CA LEU A 297 5.07 -14.58 -9.92
C LEU A 297 3.90 -15.03 -10.80
N SER A 298 4.12 -16.08 -11.60
CA SER A 298 3.03 -16.71 -12.33
C SER A 298 2.16 -17.51 -11.37
N ASN A 299 0.84 -17.47 -11.56
CA ASN A 299 -0.11 -18.34 -10.84
C ASN A 299 -0.30 -19.71 -11.53
N ASP A 300 0.49 -20.01 -12.55
CA ASP A 300 0.45 -21.28 -13.27
C ASP A 300 0.93 -22.43 -12.37
N PRO A 301 0.10 -23.44 -12.07
CA PRO A 301 0.49 -24.59 -11.24
C PRO A 301 1.71 -25.36 -11.79
N GLN A 302 1.99 -25.25 -13.09
CA GLN A 302 3.13 -25.88 -13.76
C GLN A 302 4.24 -24.87 -14.07
N PHE A 303 4.27 -23.71 -13.40
CA PHE A 303 5.22 -22.63 -13.71
C PHE A 303 6.67 -23.10 -13.67
N GLU A 304 7.06 -23.83 -12.62
CA GLU A 304 8.44 -24.27 -12.44
C GLU A 304 8.89 -25.20 -13.57
N GLU A 305 8.05 -26.16 -13.95
CA GLU A 305 8.33 -27.08 -15.06
C GLU A 305 8.50 -26.33 -16.39
N LYS A 306 7.56 -25.44 -16.71
CA LYS A 306 7.60 -24.62 -17.94
C LYS A 306 8.78 -23.64 -17.94
N PHE A 307 9.12 -23.09 -16.78
CA PHE A 307 10.27 -22.22 -16.61
C PHE A 307 11.56 -22.95 -16.97
N TRP A 308 11.77 -24.15 -16.42
CA TRP A 308 12.95 -24.96 -16.72
C TRP A 308 13.00 -25.43 -18.18
N ASP A 309 11.86 -25.79 -18.77
CA ASP A 309 11.78 -26.13 -20.19
C ASP A 309 12.24 -24.97 -21.09
N VAL A 310 11.80 -23.74 -20.79
CA VAL A 310 12.19 -22.55 -21.56
C VAL A 310 13.66 -22.20 -21.35
N ILE A 311 14.16 -22.26 -20.10
CA ILE A 311 15.58 -22.01 -19.80
C ILE A 311 16.47 -23.07 -20.47
N GLY A 312 16.02 -24.32 -20.56
CA GLY A 312 16.71 -25.38 -21.27
C GLY A 312 16.99 -25.04 -22.73
N LEU A 313 16.06 -24.36 -23.42
CA LEU A 313 16.25 -23.92 -24.81
C LEU A 313 17.34 -22.86 -24.97
N TYR A 314 17.60 -22.05 -23.94
CA TYR A 314 18.68 -21.06 -23.95
C TYR A 314 20.05 -21.70 -23.66
N LEU A 315 20.10 -22.68 -22.76
CA LEU A 315 21.34 -23.31 -22.33
C LEU A 315 21.83 -24.40 -23.30
N ALA A 316 20.89 -25.17 -23.85
CA ALA A 316 21.16 -26.28 -24.76
C ALA A 316 20.15 -26.23 -25.93
N PRO A 317 20.29 -25.24 -26.84
CA PRO A 317 19.42 -25.14 -28.00
C PRO A 317 19.56 -26.40 -28.88
N PRO A 318 18.47 -26.93 -29.45
CA PRO A 318 18.55 -28.03 -30.41
C PRO A 318 19.37 -27.67 -31.66
N ASP A 319 19.94 -28.68 -32.33
CA ASP A 319 20.71 -28.47 -33.55
C ASP A 319 19.88 -27.74 -34.62
N LYS A 320 20.47 -26.67 -35.19
CA LYS A 320 19.84 -25.79 -36.20
C LYS A 320 18.58 -25.05 -35.70
N ALA A 321 18.39 -24.93 -34.38
CA ALA A 321 17.29 -24.14 -33.83
C ALA A 321 17.57 -22.63 -33.95
N LEU A 322 16.51 -21.87 -34.24
CA LEU A 322 16.48 -20.41 -34.11
C LEU A 322 15.86 -20.06 -32.76
N VAL A 323 16.62 -19.37 -31.90
CA VAL A 323 16.14 -18.93 -30.56
C VAL A 323 15.99 -17.42 -30.57
N LEU A 324 14.76 -16.94 -30.63
CA LEU A 324 14.42 -15.52 -30.60
C LEU A 324 13.83 -15.10 -29.25
N CYS A 325 14.44 -14.10 -28.61
CA CYS A 325 13.83 -13.41 -27.47
C CYS A 325 13.03 -12.22 -27.98
N CYS A 326 11.71 -12.35 -28.06
CA CYS A 326 10.84 -11.27 -28.50
C CYS A 326 10.25 -10.53 -27.30
N ASP A 327 10.29 -9.20 -27.33
CA ASP A 327 9.56 -8.37 -26.39
C ASP A 327 8.89 -7.20 -27.12
N GLU A 328 7.76 -6.77 -26.56
CA GLU A 328 7.05 -5.59 -26.97
C GLU A 328 7.05 -4.58 -25.84
N LYS A 329 7.62 -3.42 -26.10
CA LYS A 329 7.46 -2.26 -25.23
C LYS A 329 6.47 -1.30 -25.85
N SER A 330 5.21 -1.42 -25.44
CA SER A 330 4.15 -0.51 -25.85
C SER A 330 4.21 0.83 -25.09
N GLN A 331 3.55 1.84 -25.67
CA GLN A 331 3.35 3.15 -25.05
C GLN A 331 4.65 3.87 -24.60
N VAL A 332 5.76 3.63 -25.30
CA VAL A 332 7.00 4.36 -25.05
C VAL A 332 6.76 5.82 -25.40
N GLN A 333 6.81 6.70 -24.40
CA GLN A 333 6.64 8.13 -24.61
C GLN A 333 7.88 8.68 -25.32
N ALA A 334 7.70 9.26 -26.50
CA ALA A 334 8.75 9.98 -27.21
C ALA A 334 8.86 11.39 -26.58
N LEU A 335 9.72 11.51 -25.57
CA LEU A 335 9.94 12.76 -24.84
C LEU A 335 11.26 13.39 -25.26
N GLU A 336 11.21 14.69 -25.56
CA GLU A 336 12.38 15.52 -25.75
C GLU A 336 12.42 16.59 -24.66
N ARG A 337 13.58 16.82 -24.03
CA ARG A 337 13.69 17.91 -23.04
C ARG A 337 13.75 19.24 -23.76
N THR A 338 13.04 20.24 -23.26
CA THR A 338 12.97 21.58 -23.88
C THR A 338 14.29 22.32 -23.89
N GLN A 339 15.24 21.95 -23.01
CA GLN A 339 16.58 22.49 -22.98
C GLN A 339 17.62 21.35 -22.84
N PRO A 340 18.77 21.46 -23.52
CA PRO A 340 19.87 20.52 -23.33
C PRO A 340 20.38 20.61 -21.89
N GLY A 341 20.68 19.46 -21.29
CA GLY A 341 21.30 19.43 -19.96
C GLY A 341 22.68 20.07 -20.01
N LEU A 342 23.06 20.79 -18.95
CA LEU A 342 24.41 21.31 -18.82
C LEU A 342 25.43 20.16 -18.82
N PRO A 343 26.62 20.35 -19.40
CA PRO A 343 27.68 19.36 -19.38
C PRO A 343 28.03 18.98 -17.94
N LEU A 344 28.35 17.70 -17.73
CA LEU A 344 28.74 17.18 -16.42
C LEU A 344 30.02 17.88 -15.96
N GLY A 345 29.97 18.49 -14.78
CA GLY A 345 31.11 19.14 -14.13
C GLY A 345 31.44 18.48 -12.80
N ILE A 346 32.70 18.53 -12.39
CA ILE A 346 33.12 18.06 -11.06
C ILE A 346 32.34 18.86 -10.01
N GLY A 347 31.61 18.18 -9.13
CA GLY A 347 30.77 18.79 -8.10
C GLY A 347 29.38 19.26 -8.56
N HIS A 348 29.04 19.10 -9.85
CA HIS A 348 27.73 19.47 -10.39
C HIS A 348 26.96 18.23 -10.85
N ILE A 349 25.77 18.01 -10.29
CA ILE A 349 24.86 16.94 -10.72
C ILE A 349 24.31 17.25 -12.11
N GLN A 350 23.97 16.21 -12.87
CA GLN A 350 23.33 16.36 -14.17
C GLN A 350 22.03 17.18 -14.03
N THR A 351 21.97 18.32 -14.70
CA THR A 351 20.75 19.13 -14.74
C THR A 351 19.79 18.58 -15.78
N LYS A 352 18.53 18.38 -15.40
CA LYS A 352 17.44 17.99 -16.28
C LYS A 352 16.32 19.02 -16.14
N SER A 353 15.93 19.70 -17.22
CA SER A 353 14.77 20.61 -17.21
C SER A 353 13.51 19.84 -16.83
N HIS A 354 12.66 20.39 -15.97
CA HIS A 354 11.36 19.77 -15.67
C HIS A 354 10.47 19.70 -16.92
N ASP A 355 10.56 20.72 -17.77
CA ASP A 355 9.74 20.83 -18.98
C ASP A 355 10.22 19.90 -20.10
N TYR A 356 9.25 19.32 -20.80
CA TYR A 356 9.47 18.39 -21.91
C TYR A 356 8.45 18.64 -23.03
N THR A 357 8.89 18.41 -24.27
CA THR A 357 8.02 18.35 -25.44
C THR A 357 7.58 16.91 -25.64
N ARG A 358 6.26 16.70 -25.76
CA ARG A 358 5.67 15.38 -25.97
C ARG A 358 5.45 15.15 -27.47
N HIS A 359 6.17 14.19 -28.05
CA HIS A 359 6.06 13.81 -29.46
C HIS A 359 5.08 12.66 -29.72
N GLY A 360 4.30 12.29 -28.70
CA GLY A 360 3.35 11.17 -28.72
C GLY A 360 3.92 9.89 -28.09
N THR A 361 3.29 8.76 -28.41
CA THR A 361 3.69 7.43 -27.94
C THR A 361 4.04 6.55 -29.14
N VAL A 362 5.04 5.69 -28.97
CA VAL A 362 5.44 4.69 -29.96
C VAL A 362 5.46 3.30 -29.31
N THR A 363 5.34 2.26 -30.12
CA THR A 363 5.54 0.88 -29.69
C THR A 363 6.85 0.38 -30.29
N LEU A 364 7.71 -0.17 -29.45
CA LEU A 364 8.93 -0.86 -29.87
C LEU A 364 8.68 -2.37 -29.86
N PHE A 365 8.92 -3.00 -31.01
CA PHE A 365 9.06 -4.45 -31.12
C PHE A 365 10.53 -4.78 -31.25
N ALA A 366 11.02 -5.71 -30.45
CA ALA A 366 12.38 -6.19 -30.52
C ALA A 366 12.43 -7.70 -30.45
N ALA A 367 13.25 -8.31 -31.30
CA ALA A 367 13.60 -9.72 -31.28
C ALA A 367 15.11 -9.85 -31.26
N LEU A 368 15.66 -10.48 -30.23
CA LEU A 368 17.08 -10.81 -30.15
C LEU A 368 17.29 -12.24 -30.64
N ASP A 369 18.10 -12.43 -31.67
CA ASP A 369 18.70 -13.73 -31.95
C ASP A 369 19.72 -14.02 -30.85
N TYR A 370 19.36 -14.93 -29.95
CA TYR A 370 20.16 -15.23 -28.77
C TYR A 370 21.51 -15.87 -29.12
N LEU A 371 21.57 -16.66 -30.19
CA LEU A 371 22.78 -17.39 -30.57
C LEU A 371 23.75 -16.51 -31.34
N GLN A 372 23.24 -15.61 -32.16
CA GLN A 372 24.06 -14.69 -32.97
C GLN A 372 24.31 -13.34 -32.30
N GLY A 373 23.53 -12.98 -31.27
CA GLY A 373 23.55 -11.67 -30.64
C GLY A 373 23.00 -10.55 -31.53
N LYS A 374 22.27 -10.89 -32.61
CA LYS A 374 21.71 -9.91 -33.55
C LYS A 374 20.37 -9.40 -33.05
N LEU A 375 20.22 -8.08 -32.96
CA LEU A 375 18.95 -7.43 -32.62
C LEU A 375 18.18 -7.09 -33.90
N ILE A 376 16.93 -7.55 -33.98
CA ILE A 376 15.95 -7.18 -35.00
C ILE A 376 14.92 -6.31 -34.30
N SER A 377 14.73 -5.07 -34.73
CA SER A 377 13.78 -4.16 -34.08
C SER A 377 12.96 -3.36 -35.10
N SER A 378 11.75 -3.00 -34.67
CA SER A 378 10.85 -2.14 -35.42
C SER A 378 10.15 -1.17 -34.47
N ILE A 379 9.98 0.08 -34.90
CA ILE A 379 9.29 1.12 -34.14
C ILE A 379 8.02 1.50 -34.89
N GLU A 380 6.89 1.42 -34.21
CA GLU A 380 5.58 1.64 -34.80
C GLU A 380 4.85 2.80 -34.11
N ARG A 381 4.23 3.68 -34.91
CA ARG A 381 3.45 4.83 -34.40
C ARG A 381 2.06 4.44 -33.90
N GLN A 382 1.57 3.26 -34.25
CA GLN A 382 0.25 2.77 -33.85
C GLN A 382 0.37 1.33 -33.37
N HIS A 383 -0.14 1.05 -32.17
CA HIS A 383 -0.24 -0.30 -31.65
C HIS A 383 -1.38 -1.06 -32.33
N ARG A 384 -1.05 -2.11 -33.10
CA ARG A 384 -2.04 -3.03 -33.70
C ARG A 384 -1.68 -4.46 -33.35
N HIS A 385 -2.60 -5.17 -32.70
CA HIS A 385 -2.39 -6.55 -32.23
C HIS A 385 -1.97 -7.52 -33.35
N SER A 386 -2.35 -7.25 -34.61
CA SER A 386 -2.08 -8.11 -35.76
C SER A 386 -0.64 -8.02 -36.29
N ARG A 387 0.19 -7.07 -35.85
CA ARG A 387 1.57 -6.89 -36.37
C ARG A 387 2.63 -7.74 -35.67
N VAL A 388 2.29 -8.41 -34.57
CA VAL A 388 3.20 -9.32 -33.85
C VAL A 388 3.64 -10.52 -34.73
N ALA A 389 2.90 -10.83 -35.79
CA ALA A 389 3.13 -12.00 -36.65
C ALA A 389 3.97 -11.74 -37.92
N GLY A 390 4.54 -10.54 -38.12
CA GLY A 390 5.20 -10.18 -39.38
C GLY A 390 6.61 -9.61 -39.19
N VAL A 391 7.58 -10.44 -38.78
CA VAL A 391 8.99 -10.15 -39.08
C VAL A 391 9.21 -10.60 -40.53
N SER A 392 8.92 -9.71 -41.47
CA SER A 392 9.13 -9.95 -42.89
C SER A 392 10.61 -10.22 -43.17
N GLN A 393 10.86 -11.34 -43.85
CA GLN A 393 12.11 -11.64 -44.51
C GLN A 393 12.36 -10.58 -45.60
N GLU A 394 13.18 -9.58 -45.33
CA GLU A 394 13.89 -8.83 -46.38
C GLU A 394 15.33 -8.63 -45.91
N ASP A 395 16.20 -9.50 -46.39
CA ASP A 395 17.55 -9.22 -46.90
C ASP A 395 18.27 -10.56 -47.12
N GLN A 396 18.19 -11.05 -48.36
CA GLN A 396 19.11 -12.03 -48.94
C GLN A 396 20.39 -11.35 -49.41
#